data_AF-A0A960L8F0-F1
#
_entry.id   AF-A0A960L8F0-F1
#
_cell.length_a   1.000
_cell.length_b   1.000
_cell.length_c   1.000
_cell.angle_alpha   90.00
_cell.angle_beta   90.00
_cell.angle_gamma   90.00
#
_symmetry.space_group_name_H-M   'P 1'
#
loop_
_entity.id
_entity.type
_entity.pdbx_description
1 polymer ?
#
loop_
_entity_poly.entity_id
_entity_poly.type
_entity_poly.pdbx_seq_one_letter_code
_entity_poly.pdbx_strand_id
1 'polypeptide(L)'
;MMAVSHLLGERHRERATGEPYESGIVGTGELRGRLSINFYVVGLLFVIFDLEAAFLFAWAIVAVEAGWAGYAGMLVFLVLLGVGLVYEWRQGALDWGRTRRAIERALAARESSRRPVTLAGVPFERGTPVGTKGRR
;
A
#
# COMPACT_ATOMS: atom_id res chain seq x y z
N MET A 1 -30.91 -3.35 8.44
CA MET A 1 -30.19 -2.62 9.50
C MET A 1 -29.86 -1.18 9.11
N MET A 2 -29.28 -0.92 7.93
CA MET A 2 -29.04 0.47 7.46
C MET A 2 -30.31 1.36 7.48
N ALA A 3 -31.48 0.82 7.10
CA ALA A 3 -32.74 1.57 7.10
C ALA A 3 -33.22 1.99 8.50
N VAL A 4 -33.10 1.10 9.50
CA VAL A 4 -33.50 1.37 10.89
C VAL A 4 -32.55 2.40 11.52
N SER A 5 -31.24 2.27 11.29
CA SER A 5 -30.25 3.26 11.74
C SER A 5 -30.44 4.62 11.09
N HIS A 6 -30.86 4.68 9.83
CA HIS A 6 -31.14 5.96 9.15
C HIS A 6 -32.40 6.66 9.69
N LEU A 7 -33.36 5.90 10.21
CA LEU A 7 -34.65 6.41 10.70
C LEU A 7 -34.61 6.80 12.19
N LEU A 8 -33.91 6.02 13.03
CA LEU A 8 -33.79 6.28 14.47
C LEU A 8 -32.52 7.08 14.83
N GLY A 9 -31.56 7.24 13.92
CA GLY A 9 -30.28 7.91 14.18
C GLY A 9 -30.39 9.43 14.24
N GLU A 10 -29.89 10.02 15.32
CA GLU A 10 -29.83 11.47 15.52
C GLU A 10 -28.82 12.12 14.55
N ARG A 11 -29.28 13.09 13.76
CA ARG A 11 -28.45 13.73 12.73
C ARG A 11 -27.79 14.99 13.27
N HIS A 12 -26.47 14.97 13.35
CA HIS A 12 -25.67 16.16 13.64
C HIS A 12 -25.26 16.83 12.32
N ARG A 13 -25.50 18.14 12.22
CA ARG A 13 -25.15 18.99 11.05
C ARG A 13 -24.22 20.11 11.49
N GLU A 14 -23.06 19.74 12.00
CA GLU A 14 -22.00 20.70 12.30
C GLU A 14 -21.13 20.90 11.06
N ARG A 15 -20.49 22.08 10.94
CA ARG A 15 -19.64 22.42 9.79
C ARG A 15 -18.57 21.35 9.49
N ALA A 16 -18.00 20.77 10.54
CA ALA A 16 -16.94 19.77 10.44
C ALA A 16 -17.44 18.33 10.14
N THR A 17 -18.74 18.05 10.23
CA THR A 17 -19.27 16.67 10.09
C THR A 17 -19.10 16.11 8.67
N GLY A 18 -19.06 16.97 7.66
CA GLY A 18 -18.89 16.59 6.26
C GLY A 18 -17.49 16.79 5.69
N GLU A 19 -16.54 17.24 6.51
CA GLU A 19 -15.18 17.54 6.05
C GLU A 19 -14.26 16.32 6.24
N PRO A 20 -13.32 16.07 5.31
CA PRO A 20 -12.31 15.04 5.49
C PRO A 20 -11.50 15.26 6.77
N TYR A 21 -11.20 14.17 7.48
CA TYR A 21 -10.38 14.23 8.68
C TYR A 21 -8.93 14.56 8.31
N GLU A 22 -8.44 15.71 8.75
CA GLU A 22 -7.04 16.13 8.56
C GLU A 22 -6.37 16.50 9.89
N SER A 23 -6.59 15.73 10.96
CA SER A 23 -5.94 15.95 12.27
C SER A 23 -6.08 17.38 12.84
N GLY A 24 -7.18 18.07 12.52
CA GLY A 24 -7.50 19.41 13.03
C GLY A 24 -7.04 20.58 12.17
N ILE A 25 -6.47 20.33 10.98
CA ILE A 25 -6.21 21.37 9.97
C ILE A 25 -7.29 21.38 8.88
N VAL A 26 -7.42 22.51 8.19
CA VAL A 26 -8.34 22.63 7.04
C VAL A 26 -7.75 21.98 5.81
N GLY A 27 -8.60 21.21 5.13
CA GLY A 27 -8.40 20.60 3.81
C GLY A 27 -7.65 21.50 2.84
N THR A 28 -6.32 21.37 2.77
CA THR A 28 -5.50 22.20 1.88
C THR A 28 -4.59 21.33 1.03
N GLY A 29 -5.09 20.95 -0.15
CA GLY A 29 -4.27 20.30 -1.18
C GLY A 29 -5.07 19.64 -2.28
N GLU A 30 -4.52 19.65 -3.50
CA GLU A 30 -4.94 18.68 -4.51
C GLU A 30 -4.51 17.27 -4.06
N LEU A 31 -5.46 16.37 -3.87
CA LEU A 31 -5.25 14.95 -3.54
C LEU A 31 -4.61 14.13 -4.69
N ARG A 32 -3.68 14.71 -5.46
CA ARG A 32 -2.91 13.96 -6.47
C ARG A 32 -1.71 13.29 -5.79
N GLY A 33 -2.01 12.38 -4.88
CA GLY A 33 -1.02 11.44 -4.38
C GLY A 33 -0.43 10.65 -5.54
N ARG A 34 0.90 10.51 -5.59
CA ARG A 34 1.56 9.60 -6.54
C ARG A 34 1.22 8.18 -6.11
N LEU A 35 0.19 7.58 -6.72
CA LEU A 35 -0.10 6.17 -6.52
C LEU A 35 1.10 5.36 -7.01
N SER A 36 1.63 4.46 -6.17
CA SER A 36 2.77 3.66 -6.58
C SER A 36 2.36 2.64 -7.65
N ILE A 37 3.22 2.46 -8.65
CA ILE A 37 3.02 1.50 -9.75
C ILE A 37 2.80 0.06 -9.23
N ASN A 38 3.35 -0.25 -8.05
CA ASN A 38 3.26 -1.58 -7.43
C ASN A 38 1.80 -2.03 -7.21
N PHE A 39 0.86 -1.11 -6.93
CA PHE A 39 -0.56 -1.46 -6.83
C PHE A 39 -1.15 -1.93 -8.16
N TYR A 40 -0.72 -1.31 -9.26
CA TYR A 40 -1.14 -1.71 -10.61
C TYR A 40 -0.57 -3.09 -10.97
N VAL A 41 0.71 -3.35 -10.68
CA VAL A 41 1.34 -4.63 -11.03
C VAL A 41 0.67 -5.79 -10.31
N VAL A 42 0.36 -5.65 -9.01
CA VAL A 42 -0.41 -6.67 -8.28
C VAL A 42 -1.80 -6.85 -8.84
N GLY A 43 -2.49 -5.74 -9.15
CA GLY A 43 -3.83 -5.80 -9.74
C GLY A 43 -3.83 -6.52 -11.08
N LEU A 44 -2.86 -6.23 -11.94
CA LEU A 44 -2.72 -6.88 -13.24
C LEU A 44 -2.38 -8.36 -13.09
N LEU A 45 -1.45 -8.71 -12.19
CA LEU A 45 -1.09 -10.11 -11.91
C LEU A 45 -2.29 -10.89 -11.36
N PHE A 46 -3.10 -10.26 -10.51
CA PHE A 46 -4.34 -10.86 -10.00
C PHE A 46 -5.32 -11.17 -11.13
N VAL A 47 -5.56 -10.24 -12.05
CA VAL A 47 -6.47 -10.46 -13.20
C VAL A 47 -5.98 -11.60 -14.10
N ILE A 48 -4.68 -11.66 -14.37
CA ILE A 48 -4.09 -12.70 -15.21
C ILE A 48 -4.20 -14.08 -14.53
N PHE A 49 -3.91 -14.17 -13.23
CA PHE A 49 -4.01 -15.41 -12.47
C PHE A 49 -5.48 -15.87 -12.26
N ASP A 50 -6.40 -14.92 -12.06
CA ASP A 50 -7.85 -15.22 -11.98
C ASP A 50 -8.37 -15.79 -13.30
N LEU A 51 -7.90 -15.24 -14.43
CA LEU A 51 -8.20 -15.77 -15.75
C LEU A 51 -7.62 -17.19 -15.95
N GLU A 52 -6.41 -17.46 -15.45
CA GLU A 52 -5.83 -18.81 -15.45
C GLU A 52 -6.70 -19.80 -14.67
N ALA A 53 -7.20 -19.41 -13.49
CA ALA A 53 -8.10 -20.24 -12.71
C ALA A 53 -9.43 -20.52 -13.45
N ALA A 54 -9.97 -19.53 -14.16
CA ALA A 54 -11.15 -19.71 -14.99
C ALA A 54 -10.91 -20.73 -16.13
N PHE A 55 -9.75 -20.68 -16.79
CA PHE A 55 -9.36 -21.67 -17.81
C PHE A 55 -9.18 -23.07 -17.22
N LEU A 56 -8.54 -23.17 -16.05
CA LEU A 56 -8.40 -24.43 -15.32
C LEU A 56 -9.76 -25.04 -15.01
N PHE A 57 -10.72 -24.22 -14.57
CA PHE A 57 -12.08 -24.68 -14.27
C PHE A 57 -12.82 -25.14 -15.53
N ALA A 58 -12.76 -24.37 -16.61
CA ALA A 58 -13.39 -24.74 -17.88
C ALA A 58 -12.85 -26.06 -18.43
N TRP A 59 -11.53 -26.27 -18.36
CA TRP A 59 -10.91 -27.54 -18.74
C TRP A 59 -11.24 -28.66 -17.76
N ALA A 60 -11.29 -28.40 -16.45
CA ALA A 60 -11.60 -29.41 -15.44
C ALA A 60 -12.95 -30.08 -15.69
N ILE A 61 -13.93 -29.35 -16.24
CA ILE A 61 -15.25 -29.89 -16.63
C ILE A 61 -15.13 -30.98 -17.70
N VAL A 62 -14.16 -30.87 -18.62
CA VAL A 62 -13.98 -31.77 -19.78
C VAL A 62 -12.67 -32.55 -19.73
N ALA A 63 -12.03 -32.64 -18.56
CA ALA A 63 -10.67 -33.13 -18.43
C ALA A 63 -10.52 -34.61 -18.87
N VAL A 64 -11.57 -35.41 -18.67
CA VAL A 64 -11.60 -36.82 -19.04
C VAL A 64 -11.68 -36.98 -20.56
N GLU A 65 -12.56 -36.22 -21.22
CA GLU A 65 -12.73 -36.25 -22.67
C GLU A 65 -11.52 -35.65 -23.41
N ALA A 66 -10.90 -34.62 -22.82
CA ALA A 66 -9.71 -33.97 -23.38
C ALA A 66 -8.46 -34.87 -23.35
N GLY A 67 -8.43 -35.87 -22.45
CA GLY A 67 -7.38 -36.87 -22.34
C GLY A 67 -5.97 -36.28 -22.15
N TRP A 68 -4.96 -37.03 -22.61
CA TRP A 68 -3.55 -36.66 -22.43
C TRP A 68 -3.14 -35.38 -23.16
N ALA A 69 -3.75 -35.10 -24.32
CA ALA A 69 -3.47 -33.87 -25.07
C ALA A 69 -3.96 -32.64 -24.31
N GLY A 70 -5.18 -32.69 -23.76
CA GLY A 70 -5.71 -31.62 -22.90
C GLY A 70 -4.89 -31.44 -21.63
N TYR A 71 -4.48 -32.54 -20.99
CA TYR A 71 -3.62 -32.49 -19.81
C TYR A 71 -2.27 -31.83 -20.10
N ALA A 72 -1.58 -32.23 -21.18
CA ALA A 72 -0.30 -31.64 -21.56
C ALA A 72 -0.46 -30.14 -21.91
N GLY A 73 -1.54 -29.79 -22.63
CA GLY A 73 -1.86 -28.39 -22.93
C GLY A 73 -2.07 -27.57 -21.66
N MET A 74 -2.81 -28.09 -20.69
CA MET A 74 -3.05 -27.39 -19.42
C MET A 74 -1.78 -27.28 -18.57
N LEU A 75 -0.92 -28.31 -18.58
CA LEU A 75 0.36 -28.27 -17.88
C LEU A 75 1.27 -27.18 -18.45
N VAL A 76 1.35 -27.07 -19.77
CA VAL A 76 2.12 -26.00 -20.45
C VAL A 76 1.56 -24.63 -20.09
N PHE A 77 0.24 -24.47 -20.09
CA PHE A 77 -0.41 -23.23 -19.69
C PHE A 77 -0.04 -22.81 -18.26
N LEU A 78 -0.18 -23.73 -17.30
CA LEU A 78 0.17 -23.50 -15.89
C LEU A 78 1.65 -23.11 -15.72
N VAL A 79 2.56 -23.79 -16.43
CA VAL A 79 4.00 -23.48 -16.38
C VAL A 79 4.29 -22.12 -16.98
N LEU A 80 3.63 -21.73 -18.07
CA LEU A 80 3.85 -20.43 -18.71
C LEU A 80 3.53 -19.26 -17.76
N LEU A 81 2.38 -19.33 -17.09
CA LEU A 81 1.98 -18.35 -16.08
C LEU A 81 2.87 -18.43 -14.83
N GLY A 82 3.21 -19.63 -14.39
CA GLY A 82 4.14 -19.86 -13.27
C GLY A 82 5.52 -19.23 -13.51
N VAL A 83 6.06 -19.33 -14.72
CA VAL A 83 7.32 -18.66 -15.11
C VAL A 83 7.16 -17.14 -15.07
N GLY A 84 6.04 -16.61 -15.56
CA GLY A 84 5.73 -15.18 -15.45
C GLY A 84 5.70 -14.70 -13.99
N LEU A 85 5.06 -15.46 -13.10
CA LEU A 85 5.01 -15.16 -11.67
C LEU A 85 6.41 -15.17 -11.03
N VAL A 86 7.21 -16.20 -11.33
CA VAL A 86 8.59 -16.29 -10.83
C VAL A 86 9.43 -15.11 -11.34
N TYR A 87 9.27 -14.74 -12.61
CA TYR A 87 9.98 -13.61 -13.20
C TYR A 87 9.65 -12.29 -12.50
N GLU A 88 8.37 -11.97 -12.32
CA GLU A 88 7.92 -10.77 -11.61
C GLU A 88 8.37 -10.76 -10.13
N TRP A 89 8.38 -11.93 -9.49
CA TRP A 89 8.89 -12.06 -8.13
C TRP A 89 10.39 -11.77 -8.04
N ARG A 90 11.18 -12.26 -9.00
CA ARG A 90 12.62 -11.97 -9.08
C ARG A 90 12.92 -10.51 -9.40
N GLN A 91 12.09 -9.85 -10.22
CA GLN A 91 12.20 -8.42 -10.48
C GLN A 91 11.82 -7.55 -9.26
N GLY A 92 11.16 -8.14 -8.25
CA GLY A 92 10.80 -7.43 -7.04
C GLY A 92 9.59 -6.51 -7.22
N ALA A 93 8.77 -6.74 -8.24
CA ALA A 93 7.45 -6.11 -8.39
C ALA A 93 6.55 -6.35 -7.17
N LEU A 94 6.82 -7.46 -6.47
CA LEU A 94 6.18 -7.87 -5.22
C LEU A 94 6.88 -7.35 -3.94
N ASP A 95 7.76 -6.35 -4.01
CA ASP A 95 8.41 -5.81 -2.80
C ASP A 95 8.03 -4.35 -2.52
N TRP A 96 7.29 -4.15 -1.43
CA TRP A 96 6.81 -2.84 -0.98
C TRP A 96 7.81 -2.09 -0.08
N GLY A 97 8.88 -2.74 0.39
CA GLY A 97 9.67 -2.26 1.52
C GLY A 97 11.17 -2.07 1.28
N ARG A 98 11.73 -2.56 0.17
CA ARG A 98 13.18 -2.42 -0.09
C ARG A 98 13.65 -0.97 -0.25
N THR A 99 12.90 -0.13 -0.96
CA THR A 99 13.29 1.25 -1.25
C THR A 99 13.32 2.11 0.02
N ARG A 100 12.33 1.95 0.91
CA ARG A 100 12.26 2.73 2.16
C ARG A 100 13.44 2.44 3.09
N ARG A 101 13.79 1.16 3.25
CA ARG A 101 14.93 0.72 4.08
C ARG A 101 16.28 1.21 3.53
N ALA A 102 16.43 1.28 2.21
CA ALA A 102 17.65 1.81 1.59
C ALA A 102 17.78 3.33 1.82
N ILE A 103 16.69 4.08 1.69
CA ILE A 103 16.67 5.53 1.95
C ILE A 103 16.91 5.82 3.44
N GLU A 104 16.24 5.10 4.35
CA GLU A 104 16.43 5.28 5.80
C GLU A 104 17.88 5.02 6.23
N ARG A 105 18.54 3.99 5.69
CA ARG A 105 19.97 3.75 5.94
C ARG A 105 20.85 4.86 5.39
N ALA A 106 20.55 5.36 4.20
CA ALA A 106 21.30 6.47 3.60
C ALA A 106 21.11 7.80 4.37
N LEU A 107 19.90 8.04 4.90
CA LEU A 107 19.60 9.18 5.77
C LEU A 107 20.29 9.04 7.14
N ALA A 108 20.21 7.87 7.78
CA ALA A 108 20.88 7.60 9.04
C ALA A 108 22.41 7.75 8.93
N ALA A 109 23.01 7.31 7.82
CA ALA A 109 24.44 7.50 7.54
C ALA A 109 24.79 8.99 7.34
N ARG A 110 23.92 9.79 6.70
CA ARG A 110 24.10 11.24 6.55
C ARG A 110 23.94 12.00 7.87
N GLU A 111 23.03 11.56 8.73
CA GLU A 111 22.80 12.16 10.04
C GLU A 111 23.98 11.89 10.98
N SER A 112 24.53 10.67 10.96
CA SER A 112 25.78 10.34 11.66
C SER A 112 26.99 11.16 11.18
N SER A 113 27.00 11.60 9.91
CA SER A 113 28.11 12.37 9.32
C SER A 113 27.89 13.89 9.39
N ARG A 114 26.70 14.37 9.75
CA ARG A 114 26.47 15.79 10.02
C ARG A 114 27.14 16.13 11.35
N ARG A 115 28.35 16.69 11.27
CA ARG A 115 28.92 17.45 12.39
C ARG A 115 27.94 18.53 12.81
N PRO A 116 27.76 18.81 14.11
CA PRO A 116 26.89 19.88 14.57
C PRO A 116 27.33 21.18 13.88
N VAL A 117 26.44 21.77 13.09
CA VAL A 117 26.67 23.08 12.50
C VAL A 117 26.71 24.07 13.66
N THR A 118 27.92 24.49 14.01
CA THR A 118 28.15 25.57 14.95
C THR A 118 27.74 26.86 14.23
N LEU A 119 26.45 27.20 14.26
CA LEU A 119 25.97 28.51 13.86
C LEU A 119 26.55 29.50 14.86
N ALA A 120 27.67 30.12 14.49
CA ALA A 120 28.22 31.34 15.07
C ALA A 120 27.85 31.57 16.56
N GLY A 121 28.39 30.77 17.47
CA GLY A 121 28.45 31.10 18.90
C GLY A 121 27.15 31.13 19.70
N VAL A 122 26.00 30.69 19.17
CA VAL A 122 24.75 30.67 19.95
C VAL A 122 24.49 29.27 20.51
N PRO A 123 24.47 29.06 21.83
CA PRO A 123 24.15 27.76 22.41
C PRO A 123 22.65 27.50 22.24
N PHE A 124 22.29 26.55 21.38
CA PHE A 124 20.92 26.06 21.30
C PHE A 124 20.68 25.08 22.45
N GLU A 125 20.19 25.59 23.58
CA GLU A 125 19.64 24.76 24.65
C GLU A 125 18.39 24.05 24.13
N ARG A 126 18.43 22.72 24.20
CA ARG A 126 17.28 21.86 23.90
C ARG A 126 16.25 22.10 25.01
N GLY A 127 15.25 22.93 24.73
CA GLY A 127 14.20 23.32 25.67
C GLY A 127 13.60 22.11 26.38
N THR A 128 13.68 22.12 27.71
CA THR A 128 13.02 21.16 28.60
C THR A 128 11.50 21.13 28.37
N PRO A 129 10.82 20.00 28.64
CA PRO A 129 9.38 19.92 28.51
C PRO A 129 8.72 20.96 29.43
N VAL A 130 7.83 21.78 28.84
CA VAL A 130 7.05 22.79 29.56
C VAL A 130 6.26 22.10 30.66
N GLY A 131 6.72 22.29 31.90
CA GLY A 131 6.04 21.84 33.11
C GLY A 131 4.70 22.55 33.23
N THR A 132 3.64 21.77 33.28
CA THR A 132 2.29 22.20 33.62
C THR A 132 2.28 22.68 35.07
N LYS A 133 2.30 23.99 35.30
CA LYS A 133 2.03 24.57 36.63
C LYS A 133 0.71 25.31 36.58
N GLY A 134 -0.21 24.86 37.44
CA GLY A 134 -1.63 25.17 37.36
C GLY A 134 -2.03 26.63 37.53
N ARG A 135 -3.28 26.87 37.17
CA ARG A 135 -4.08 27.99 37.65
C ARG A 135 -5.32 27.44 38.35
N ARG A 136 -5.55 28.05 39.51
CA ARG A 136 -6.77 28.04 40.31
C ARG A 136 -7.95 28.57 39.50
#